data_AF-A0A5C8BDE8-F1
#
_entry.id   AF-A0A5C8BDE8-F1
#
_cell.length_a   1.000
_cell.length_b   1.000
_cell.length_c   1.000
_cell.angle_alpha   90.00
_cell.angle_beta   90.00
_cell.angle_gamma   90.00
#
_symmetry.space_group_name_H-M   'P 1'
#
loop_
_entity.id
_entity.type
_entity.pdbx_description
1 polymer ?
#
loop_
_entity_poly.entity_id
_entity_poly.type
_entity_poly.pdbx_seq_one_letter_code
_entity_poly.pdbx_strand_id
1 'polypeptide(L)'
;MTITNHGNTNENNILLTLPAKFSISTGSGNNRNCSVVGSLISDNLQPNDSCDITITYDNNIATPQATNNIHIRYNYDDGKPSPSTTTTSVNYKVTQASAILAFAPSIYTFTDTILNNNIEKDQYQINLQNSGDDEATNLVFNFSGTGAVLFSHYNSDVGSECTTTLHDGASCDYGVQFGSAESTVAAGSKVATLNLAYTPYSGGTTRTTTATFNGQVATAQSAIFDLSITDTGFAGGNGRSSTPYAIQKDRTSSKITFIFTNTGNSAASNAWLDVATTSSGWSITNNCGTNHSKITVNKNSNCTVEAIPITTTTGSNNLVINWVGHWNDAANPNGVSSDLQQTIYSTVYAPASINITNTLQFKQNMLPGSKFNIIATLTGGYKEPSRSIKATTSKSEISFANNDCTVSSSTPTCTIEVSIMDSANYSNNNTINLTSSDISPNPNSISLNISNRRIIFASDGKWSGNLGGVNGANAKCQADSNNPDRLNSLWKAVLPDNVPYAKAKLEYFTKSGASVLNTNTTTNFAEIETLNNPIIEMDSKFGIIGIWTGNVSDNCNHWNSAEDNDYGLTGAANLITKRWMSDSTNACNNNHYLYCVQQ
;
A
#
# COMPACT_ATOMS: atom_id res chain seq x y z
N MET A 1 -10.86 -89.84 48.02
CA MET A 1 -12.01 -90.63 48.51
C MET A 1 -11.52 -91.47 49.67
N THR A 2 -12.30 -91.56 50.74
CA THR A 2 -11.99 -92.41 51.89
C THR A 2 -12.80 -93.70 51.79
N ILE A 3 -12.14 -94.83 52.03
CA ILE A 3 -12.81 -96.12 52.21
C ILE A 3 -12.75 -96.47 53.68
N THR A 4 -13.91 -96.78 54.26
CA THR A 4 -14.05 -97.14 55.68
C THR A 4 -14.80 -98.45 55.78
N ASN A 5 -14.24 -99.41 56.51
CA ASN A 5 -14.95 -100.63 56.86
C ASN A 5 -15.86 -100.34 58.07
N HIS A 6 -17.16 -100.21 57.85
CA HIS A 6 -18.17 -100.07 58.92
C HIS A 6 -18.74 -101.43 59.39
N GLY A 7 -18.25 -102.54 58.83
CA GLY A 7 -18.63 -103.89 59.21
C GLY A 7 -17.96 -104.34 60.51
N ASN A 8 -18.19 -105.61 60.86
CA ASN A 8 -17.67 -106.24 62.07
C ASN A 8 -16.66 -107.37 61.80
N THR A 9 -16.25 -107.55 60.53
CA THR A 9 -15.17 -108.45 60.08
C THR A 9 -14.13 -107.64 59.30
N ASN A 10 -12.89 -108.10 59.19
CA ASN A 10 -11.96 -107.44 58.28
C ASN A 10 -12.37 -107.69 56.82
N GLU A 11 -12.08 -106.70 55.98
CA GLU A 11 -12.41 -106.68 54.55
C GLU A 11 -11.12 -106.57 53.74
N ASN A 12 -10.93 -107.50 52.81
CA ASN A 12 -9.75 -107.55 51.95
C ASN A 12 -10.14 -107.72 50.47
N ASN A 13 -9.15 -107.72 49.58
CA ASN A 13 -9.35 -107.84 48.14
C ASN A 13 -10.33 -106.79 47.60
N ILE A 14 -10.21 -105.56 48.10
CA ILE A 14 -11.10 -104.45 47.80
C ILE A 14 -10.82 -103.98 46.36
N LEU A 15 -11.67 -104.39 45.44
CA LEU A 15 -11.55 -104.14 44.00
C LEU A 15 -12.56 -103.09 43.58
N LEU A 16 -12.07 -101.99 43.00
CA LEU A 16 -12.90 -100.94 42.43
C LEU A 16 -13.11 -101.21 40.93
N THR A 17 -14.35 -101.10 40.50
CA THR A 17 -14.70 -100.96 39.08
C THR A 17 -15.05 -99.49 38.83
N LEU A 18 -14.23 -98.84 38.02
CA LEU A 18 -14.30 -97.41 37.76
C LEU A 18 -14.99 -97.14 36.42
N PRO A 19 -15.72 -96.02 36.28
CA PRO A 19 -16.15 -95.52 34.98
C PRO A 19 -14.95 -95.30 34.04
N ALA A 20 -15.18 -95.31 32.73
CA ALA A 20 -14.14 -95.00 31.76
C ALA A 20 -13.48 -93.64 32.08
N LYS A 21 -12.16 -93.53 31.85
CA LYS A 21 -11.33 -92.34 32.14
C LYS A 21 -11.11 -92.01 33.63
N PHE A 22 -11.62 -92.85 34.54
CA PHE A 22 -11.27 -92.78 35.96
C PHE A 22 -10.20 -93.80 36.29
N SER A 23 -9.26 -93.39 37.15
CA SER A 23 -8.23 -94.26 37.73
C SER A 23 -8.14 -94.00 39.24
N ILE A 24 -7.54 -94.93 39.97
CA ILE A 24 -7.24 -94.77 41.39
C ILE A 24 -5.75 -94.92 41.64
N SER A 25 -5.27 -94.23 42.66
CA SER A 25 -3.90 -94.35 43.18
C SER A 25 -3.90 -94.20 44.69
N THR A 26 -2.77 -94.53 45.33
CA THR A 26 -2.56 -94.29 46.75
C THR A 26 -2.86 -92.84 47.10
N GLY A 27 -3.60 -92.63 48.20
CA GLY A 27 -4.00 -91.30 48.64
C GLY A 27 -2.84 -90.32 48.75
N SER A 28 -3.09 -89.05 48.43
CA SER A 28 -2.11 -87.95 48.50
C SER A 28 -2.29 -87.05 49.72
N GLY A 29 -3.13 -87.45 50.67
CA GLY A 29 -3.44 -86.69 51.88
C GLY A 29 -2.55 -87.06 53.08
N ASN A 30 -2.70 -86.32 54.17
CA ASN A 30 -1.97 -86.54 55.42
C ASN A 30 -2.55 -87.67 56.30
N ASN A 31 -3.67 -88.27 55.89
CA ASN A 31 -4.29 -89.40 56.59
C ASN A 31 -3.61 -90.72 56.20
N ARG A 32 -4.03 -91.83 56.82
CA ARG A 32 -3.63 -93.17 56.38
C ARG A 32 -4.06 -93.39 54.92
N ASN A 33 -3.12 -93.68 54.04
CA ASN A 33 -3.36 -93.92 52.62
C ASN A 33 -3.42 -95.42 52.32
N CYS A 34 -4.32 -95.83 51.42
CA CYS A 34 -4.36 -97.21 50.96
C CYS A 34 -3.21 -97.48 49.97
N SER A 35 -2.64 -98.67 50.02
CA SER A 35 -1.76 -99.23 49.00
C SER A 35 -2.60 -99.71 47.82
N VAL A 36 -2.38 -99.11 46.64
CA VAL A 36 -3.18 -99.35 45.44
C VAL A 36 -2.32 -99.97 44.34
N VAL A 37 -2.78 -101.07 43.76
CA VAL A 37 -2.17 -101.72 42.59
C VAL A 37 -3.24 -101.88 41.50
N GLY A 38 -3.17 -101.04 40.46
CA GLY A 38 -4.22 -100.99 39.44
C GLY A 38 -5.54 -100.48 40.03
N SER A 39 -6.58 -101.31 40.02
CA SER A 39 -7.87 -101.00 40.65
C SER A 39 -8.11 -101.76 41.98
N LEU A 40 -7.08 -102.47 42.46
CA LEU A 40 -7.11 -103.23 43.70
C LEU A 40 -6.48 -102.42 44.83
N ILE A 41 -7.16 -102.39 45.97
CA ILE A 41 -6.58 -101.96 47.24
C ILE A 41 -6.09 -103.21 47.95
N SER A 42 -4.78 -103.27 48.20
CA SER A 42 -4.13 -104.44 48.81
C SER A 42 -4.21 -104.44 50.34
N ASP A 43 -4.64 -103.33 50.95
CA ASP A 43 -4.85 -103.25 52.39
C ASP A 43 -5.98 -104.17 52.85
N ASN A 44 -5.81 -104.72 54.04
CA ASN A 44 -6.87 -105.35 54.80
C ASN A 44 -7.44 -104.31 55.77
N LEU A 45 -8.72 -103.98 55.65
CA LEU A 45 -9.39 -103.00 56.51
C LEU A 45 -10.07 -103.70 57.67
N GLN A 46 -9.62 -103.45 58.89
CA GLN A 46 -10.27 -103.96 60.11
C GLN A 46 -11.60 -103.24 60.38
N PRO A 47 -12.49 -103.78 61.24
CA PRO A 47 -13.69 -103.07 61.67
C PRO A 47 -13.38 -101.65 62.16
N ASN A 48 -14.06 -100.65 61.60
CA ASN A 48 -13.89 -99.20 61.79
C ASN A 48 -12.57 -98.60 61.28
N ASP A 49 -11.75 -99.36 60.56
CA ASP A 49 -10.53 -98.87 59.93
C ASP A 49 -10.86 -98.14 58.61
N SER A 50 -10.02 -97.16 58.26
CA SER A 50 -10.18 -96.37 57.03
C SER A 50 -8.85 -96.04 56.39
N CYS A 51 -8.87 -95.88 55.06
CA CYS A 51 -7.74 -95.34 54.32
C CYS A 51 -8.20 -94.52 53.11
N ASP A 52 -7.35 -93.58 52.70
CA ASP A 52 -7.61 -92.68 51.59
C ASP A 52 -7.01 -93.20 50.27
N ILE A 53 -7.78 -93.01 49.20
CA ILE A 53 -7.34 -93.16 47.81
C ILE A 53 -7.55 -91.85 47.04
N THR A 54 -6.70 -91.61 46.05
CA THR A 54 -6.89 -90.53 45.08
C THR A 54 -7.62 -91.06 43.86
N ILE A 55 -8.71 -90.39 43.48
CA ILE A 55 -9.44 -90.68 42.23
C ILE A 55 -9.03 -89.63 41.22
N THR A 56 -8.52 -90.06 40.07
CA THR A 56 -8.14 -89.18 38.97
C THR A 56 -9.09 -89.40 37.80
N TYR A 57 -9.69 -88.31 37.32
CA TYR A 57 -10.44 -88.27 36.07
C TYR A 57 -9.59 -87.60 35.00
N ASP A 58 -9.15 -88.36 33.99
CA ASP A 58 -8.29 -87.89 32.92
C ASP A 58 -9.02 -87.97 31.58
N ASN A 59 -9.48 -86.83 31.09
CA ASN A 59 -10.20 -86.74 29.82
C ASN A 59 -9.85 -85.44 29.09
N ASN A 60 -9.45 -85.58 27.82
CA ASN A 60 -9.05 -84.49 26.93
C ASN A 60 -10.14 -84.10 25.93
N ILE A 61 -11.37 -84.59 26.09
CA ILE A 61 -12.51 -84.31 25.23
C ILE A 61 -13.60 -83.60 26.04
N ALA A 62 -14.10 -82.48 25.52
CA ALA A 62 -15.24 -81.78 26.09
C ALA A 62 -16.42 -82.73 26.30
N THR A 63 -16.90 -82.83 27.53
CA THR A 63 -17.90 -83.82 27.94
C THR A 63 -19.00 -83.08 28.72
N PRO A 64 -20.27 -83.19 28.29
CA PRO A 64 -21.41 -82.68 29.05
C PRO A 64 -21.41 -83.23 30.46
N GLN A 65 -22.09 -82.54 31.37
CA GLN A 65 -22.20 -83.03 32.74
C GLN A 65 -22.83 -84.42 32.74
N ALA A 66 -22.11 -85.38 33.32
CA ALA A 66 -22.50 -86.77 33.39
C ALA A 66 -22.31 -87.31 34.81
N THR A 67 -23.07 -88.36 35.12
CA THR A 67 -23.01 -89.08 36.40
C THR A 67 -22.77 -90.54 36.10
N ASN A 68 -21.83 -91.16 36.81
CA ASN A 68 -21.61 -92.60 36.74
C ASN A 68 -21.24 -93.14 38.13
N ASN A 69 -21.22 -94.46 38.31
CA ASN A 69 -20.98 -95.10 39.60
C ASN A 69 -19.60 -95.77 39.65
N ILE A 70 -18.92 -95.62 40.78
CA ILE A 70 -17.81 -96.47 41.19
C ILE A 70 -18.41 -97.63 41.99
N HIS A 71 -18.10 -98.85 41.58
CA HIS A 71 -18.53 -100.07 42.24
C HIS A 71 -17.37 -100.68 43.03
N ILE A 72 -17.61 -101.06 44.29
CA ILE A 72 -16.61 -101.63 45.19
C ILE A 72 -17.03 -103.05 45.56
N ARG A 73 -16.16 -104.01 45.28
CA ARG A 73 -16.30 -105.41 45.69
C ARG A 73 -15.16 -105.74 46.64
N TYR A 74 -15.43 -106.55 47.66
CA TYR A 74 -14.45 -106.97 48.65
C TYR A 74 -14.83 -108.35 49.17
N ASN A 75 -13.91 -108.98 49.89
CA ASN A 75 -14.12 -110.26 50.56
C ASN A 75 -14.11 -110.07 52.08
N TYR A 76 -14.87 -110.91 52.80
CA TYR A 76 -14.80 -111.02 54.26
C TYR A 76 -13.57 -111.84 54.69
N ASP A 77 -13.26 -111.82 55.99
CA ASP A 77 -12.15 -112.55 56.62
C ASP A 77 -12.05 -114.05 56.28
N ASP A 78 -13.18 -114.70 55.95
CA ASP A 78 -13.23 -116.12 55.55
C ASP A 78 -12.96 -116.35 54.05
N GLY A 79 -12.56 -115.28 53.33
CA GLY A 79 -12.29 -115.28 51.90
C GLY A 79 -13.54 -115.27 51.02
N LYS A 80 -14.75 -115.24 51.59
CA LYS A 80 -15.98 -115.20 50.78
C LYS A 80 -16.24 -113.79 50.23
N PRO A 81 -16.67 -113.67 48.96
CA PRO A 81 -17.08 -112.39 48.39
C PRO A 81 -18.27 -111.80 49.13
N SER A 82 -18.27 -110.48 49.32
CA SER A 82 -19.43 -109.75 49.83
C SER A 82 -20.64 -109.94 48.88
N PRO A 83 -21.84 -110.24 49.41
CA PRO A 83 -23.02 -110.54 48.60
C PRO A 83 -23.58 -109.30 47.88
N SER A 84 -23.27 -108.09 48.37
CA SER A 84 -23.68 -106.83 47.76
C SER A 84 -22.48 -106.00 47.34
N THR A 85 -22.60 -105.34 46.19
CA THR A 85 -21.58 -104.39 45.71
C THR A 85 -21.90 -103.01 46.26
N THR A 86 -20.95 -102.40 46.97
CA THR A 86 -21.09 -101.01 47.44
C THR A 86 -20.90 -100.06 46.25
N THR A 87 -21.74 -99.03 46.15
CA THR A 87 -21.67 -98.07 45.03
C THR A 87 -21.61 -96.64 45.51
N THR A 88 -20.85 -95.80 44.81
CA THR A 88 -20.81 -94.35 45.03
C THR A 88 -20.85 -93.63 43.69
N SER A 89 -21.54 -92.49 43.60
CA SER A 89 -21.67 -91.74 42.36
C SER A 89 -20.58 -90.68 42.21
N VAL A 90 -20.10 -90.49 40.98
CA VAL A 90 -19.19 -89.41 40.58
C VAL A 90 -19.85 -88.56 39.51
N ASN A 91 -19.83 -87.24 39.70
CA ASN A 91 -20.27 -86.25 38.73
C ASN A 91 -19.05 -85.61 38.07
N TYR A 92 -19.03 -85.55 36.75
CA TYR A 92 -17.90 -85.00 36.01
C TYR A 92 -18.37 -84.24 34.77
N LYS A 93 -17.57 -83.26 34.37
CA LYS A 93 -17.75 -82.41 33.19
C LYS A 93 -16.37 -81.97 32.72
N VAL A 94 -16.16 -81.89 31.41
CA VAL A 94 -14.98 -81.24 30.82
C VAL A 94 -15.49 -80.13 29.91
N THR A 95 -15.10 -78.89 30.18
CA THR A 95 -15.37 -77.75 29.30
C THR A 95 -14.21 -77.54 28.33
N GLN A 96 -14.52 -77.13 27.10
CA GLN A 96 -13.50 -76.75 26.12
C GLN A 96 -12.77 -75.49 26.61
N ALA A 97 -11.44 -75.55 26.76
CA ALA A 97 -10.62 -74.37 26.97
C ALA A 97 -10.72 -73.45 25.74
N SER A 98 -10.79 -72.15 25.98
CA SER A 98 -11.01 -71.14 24.94
C SER A 98 -10.46 -69.81 25.40
N ALA A 99 -9.80 -69.09 24.49
CA ALA A 99 -9.50 -67.68 24.64
C ALA A 99 -10.79 -66.84 24.74
N ILE A 100 -10.72 -65.75 25.50
CA ILE A 100 -11.79 -64.78 25.68
C ILE A 100 -11.17 -63.39 25.57
N LEU A 101 -11.33 -62.77 24.39
CA LEU A 101 -10.75 -61.45 24.12
C LEU A 101 -11.73 -60.32 24.42
N ALA A 102 -11.26 -59.31 25.16
CA ALA A 102 -12.02 -58.10 25.45
C ALA A 102 -11.13 -56.85 25.36
N PHE A 103 -11.70 -55.78 24.80
CA PHE A 103 -11.08 -54.47 24.80
C PHE A 103 -11.41 -53.70 26.09
N ALA A 104 -10.43 -52.99 26.64
CA ALA A 104 -10.59 -52.11 27.79
C ALA A 104 -10.06 -50.70 27.47
N PRO A 105 -10.94 -49.67 27.45
CA PRO A 105 -12.40 -49.71 27.55
C PRO A 105 -13.05 -50.23 26.26
N SER A 106 -14.30 -50.73 26.33
CA SER A 106 -15.05 -51.14 25.13
C SER A 106 -15.60 -49.96 24.32
N ILE A 107 -15.59 -48.75 24.89
CA ILE A 107 -15.98 -47.50 24.23
C ILE A 107 -14.97 -46.42 24.61
N TYR A 108 -14.47 -45.69 23.62
CA TYR A 108 -13.62 -44.52 23.81
C TYR A 108 -14.14 -43.33 22.99
N THR A 109 -13.99 -42.14 23.54
CA THR A 109 -14.34 -40.88 22.86
C THR A 109 -13.12 -39.99 22.87
N PHE A 110 -12.61 -39.66 21.68
CA PHE A 110 -11.58 -38.65 21.51
C PHE A 110 -12.10 -37.31 22.00
N THR A 111 -11.35 -36.66 22.88
CA THR A 111 -11.76 -35.40 23.53
C THR A 111 -11.55 -34.21 22.62
N ASP A 112 -10.57 -34.28 21.74
CA ASP A 112 -10.23 -33.19 20.84
C ASP A 112 -11.12 -33.23 19.60
N THR A 113 -11.64 -32.05 19.24
CA THR A 113 -12.36 -31.88 17.98
C THR A 113 -11.35 -31.55 16.90
N ILE A 114 -11.21 -32.42 15.91
CA ILE A 114 -10.33 -32.16 14.76
C ILE A 114 -11.06 -31.30 13.73
N LEU A 115 -10.33 -30.41 13.06
CA LEU A 115 -10.83 -29.68 11.91
C LEU A 115 -10.69 -30.52 10.63
N ASN A 116 -11.63 -30.34 9.71
CA ASN A 116 -11.59 -30.96 8.38
C ASN A 116 -10.59 -30.25 7.42
N ASN A 117 -9.34 -30.13 7.85
CA ASN A 117 -8.28 -29.40 7.14
C ASN A 117 -7.14 -30.29 6.63
N ASN A 118 -7.34 -31.61 6.59
CA ASN A 118 -6.37 -32.63 6.20
C ASN A 118 -5.13 -32.79 7.10
N ILE A 119 -5.02 -32.05 8.20
CA ILE A 119 -3.82 -32.08 9.05
C ILE A 119 -4.10 -32.63 10.44
N GLU A 120 -5.16 -32.15 11.09
CA GLU A 120 -5.42 -32.49 12.49
C GLU A 120 -5.80 -33.96 12.69
N LYS A 121 -5.29 -34.55 13.77
CA LYS A 121 -5.51 -35.93 14.16
C LYS A 121 -5.36 -36.09 15.67
N ASP A 122 -6.00 -37.11 16.20
CA ASP A 122 -5.91 -37.50 17.61
C ASP A 122 -5.62 -39.02 17.69
N GLN A 123 -4.92 -39.45 18.74
CA GLN A 123 -4.38 -40.81 18.86
C GLN A 123 -4.65 -41.39 20.24
N TYR A 124 -5.07 -42.66 20.29
CA TYR A 124 -5.37 -43.38 21.52
C TYR A 124 -4.85 -44.83 21.46
N GLN A 125 -4.42 -45.36 22.60
CA GLN A 125 -3.99 -46.76 22.73
C GLN A 125 -5.06 -47.52 23.51
N ILE A 126 -5.66 -48.53 22.88
CA ILE A 126 -6.66 -49.39 23.52
C ILE A 126 -6.02 -50.70 23.95
N ASN A 127 -6.30 -51.16 25.17
CA ASN A 127 -5.79 -52.44 25.65
C ASN A 127 -6.72 -53.58 25.24
N LEU A 128 -6.14 -54.68 24.79
CA LEU A 128 -6.80 -55.94 24.48
C LEU A 128 -6.28 -57.01 25.44
N GLN A 129 -7.18 -57.67 26.16
CA GLN A 129 -6.84 -58.72 27.12
C GLN A 129 -7.43 -60.06 26.72
N ASN A 130 -6.66 -61.15 26.88
CA ASN A 130 -7.16 -62.51 26.86
C ASN A 130 -7.39 -63.01 28.29
N SER A 131 -8.65 -63.14 28.70
CA SER A 131 -9.05 -63.68 30.01
C SER A 131 -9.46 -65.16 29.95
N GLY A 132 -9.28 -65.80 28.80
CA GLY A 132 -9.56 -67.22 28.62
C GLY A 132 -8.40 -68.13 29.01
N ASP A 133 -8.67 -69.43 29.01
CA ASP A 133 -7.75 -70.49 29.44
C ASP A 133 -6.94 -71.08 28.26
N ASP A 134 -6.94 -70.42 27.10
CA ASP A 134 -6.24 -70.87 25.88
C ASP A 134 -5.75 -69.66 25.06
N GLU A 135 -4.82 -69.89 24.14
CA GLU A 135 -4.25 -68.88 23.25
C GLU A 135 -5.25 -68.47 22.14
N ALA A 136 -5.39 -67.16 21.91
CA ALA A 136 -6.06 -66.65 20.72
C ALA A 136 -5.08 -66.56 19.55
N THR A 137 -5.49 -67.04 18.37
CA THR A 137 -4.69 -66.98 17.14
C THR A 137 -5.46 -66.31 16.00
N ASN A 138 -4.78 -65.95 14.91
CA ASN A 138 -5.36 -65.29 13.74
C ASN A 138 -6.11 -63.99 14.07
N LEU A 139 -5.52 -63.14 14.91
CA LEU A 139 -6.09 -61.83 15.23
C LEU A 139 -6.13 -60.95 13.97
N VAL A 140 -7.33 -60.58 13.54
CA VAL A 140 -7.58 -59.71 12.37
C VAL A 140 -8.41 -58.51 12.79
N PHE A 141 -7.86 -57.31 12.60
CA PHE A 141 -8.48 -56.05 12.97
C PHE A 141 -9.04 -55.33 11.75
N ASN A 142 -10.26 -54.78 11.87
CA ASN A 142 -10.83 -53.89 10.86
C ASN A 142 -11.79 -52.86 11.47
N PHE A 143 -11.81 -51.66 10.89
CA PHE A 143 -12.83 -50.67 11.22
C PHE A 143 -14.08 -50.86 10.35
N SER A 144 -15.26 -50.64 10.94
CA SER A 144 -16.55 -50.62 10.25
C SER A 144 -17.45 -49.51 10.77
N GLY A 145 -18.49 -49.17 10.01
CA GLY A 145 -19.44 -48.10 10.35
C GLY A 145 -19.28 -46.87 9.45
N THR A 146 -20.16 -45.90 9.62
CA THR A 146 -20.25 -44.71 8.75
C THR A 146 -19.07 -43.75 8.90
N GLY A 147 -18.41 -43.74 10.07
CA GLY A 147 -17.22 -42.93 10.33
C GLY A 147 -15.90 -43.67 10.09
N ALA A 148 -15.91 -44.95 9.71
CA ALA A 148 -14.72 -45.81 9.68
C ALA A 148 -13.56 -45.27 8.85
N VAL A 149 -13.83 -44.53 7.77
CA VAL A 149 -12.81 -43.92 6.91
C VAL A 149 -11.92 -42.90 7.63
N LEU A 150 -12.35 -42.40 8.80
CA LEU A 150 -11.58 -41.47 9.64
C LEU A 150 -10.80 -42.18 10.74
N PHE A 151 -10.88 -43.50 10.84
CA PHE A 151 -10.17 -44.26 11.86
C PHE A 151 -9.15 -45.18 11.21
N SER A 152 -7.93 -45.14 11.71
CA SER A 152 -6.83 -45.94 11.18
C SER A 152 -5.96 -46.49 12.30
N HIS A 153 -5.19 -47.52 11.98
CA HIS A 153 -4.18 -48.05 12.89
C HIS A 153 -2.92 -47.19 12.87
N TYR A 154 -2.27 -47.02 14.01
CA TYR A 154 -0.92 -46.45 14.09
C TYR A 154 -0.05 -47.29 15.04
N ASN A 155 1.24 -47.40 14.73
CA ASN A 155 2.16 -48.28 15.43
C ASN A 155 3.28 -47.51 16.13
N SER A 156 3.48 -46.22 15.81
CA SER A 156 4.45 -45.38 16.50
C SER A 156 4.07 -45.25 17.97
N ASP A 157 5.00 -45.56 18.87
CA ASP A 157 4.87 -45.39 20.32
C ASP A 157 3.91 -46.36 21.04
N VAL A 158 3.49 -47.46 20.39
CA VAL A 158 2.74 -48.54 21.06
C VAL A 158 3.73 -49.48 21.76
N GLY A 159 3.71 -49.52 23.10
CA GLY A 159 4.72 -50.23 23.89
C GLY A 159 4.65 -51.77 23.80
N SER A 160 3.44 -52.34 23.72
CA SER A 160 3.22 -53.79 23.61
C SER A 160 2.19 -54.11 22.53
N GLU A 161 2.54 -53.84 21.27
CA GLU A 161 1.62 -53.95 20.13
C GLU A 161 1.02 -55.36 19.97
N CYS A 162 -0.29 -55.41 19.71
CA CYS A 162 -0.98 -56.67 19.43
C CYS A 162 -0.43 -57.35 18.17
N THR A 163 -0.03 -58.62 18.34
CA THR A 163 0.42 -59.47 17.23
C THR A 163 -0.71 -60.37 16.73
N THR A 164 -0.40 -61.33 15.85
CA THR A 164 -1.38 -62.31 15.35
C THR A 164 -1.82 -63.34 16.40
N THR A 165 -1.18 -63.36 17.57
CA THR A 165 -1.47 -64.29 18.67
C THR A 165 -1.49 -63.55 20.02
N LEU A 166 -2.30 -64.05 20.96
CA LEU A 166 -2.34 -63.55 22.34
C LEU A 166 -2.54 -64.71 23.32
N HIS A 167 -1.50 -64.99 24.11
CA HIS A 167 -1.49 -66.06 25.11
C HIS A 167 -2.58 -65.89 26.18
N ASP A 168 -2.92 -66.98 26.86
CA ASP A 168 -3.80 -66.96 28.03
C ASP A 168 -3.27 -66.00 29.11
N GLY A 169 -4.16 -65.20 29.70
CA GLY A 169 -3.83 -64.20 30.71
C GLY A 169 -3.04 -62.98 30.22
N ALA A 170 -2.60 -62.93 28.96
CA ALA A 170 -1.80 -61.84 28.41
C ALA A 170 -2.66 -60.66 27.94
N SER A 171 -2.02 -59.50 27.78
CA SER A 171 -2.60 -58.32 27.14
C SER A 171 -1.65 -57.68 26.14
N CYS A 172 -2.21 -56.93 25.22
CA CYS A 172 -1.48 -56.13 24.22
C CYS A 172 -2.24 -54.83 23.95
N ASP A 173 -1.57 -53.86 23.34
CA ASP A 173 -2.14 -52.57 22.99
C ASP A 173 -2.31 -52.44 21.47
N TYR A 174 -3.37 -51.74 21.05
CA TYR A 174 -3.67 -51.44 19.66
C TYR A 174 -3.81 -49.92 19.48
N GLY A 175 -3.07 -49.33 18.56
CA GLY A 175 -3.09 -47.88 18.32
C GLY A 175 -4.23 -47.48 17.39
N VAL A 176 -5.12 -46.60 17.84
CA VAL A 176 -6.21 -46.02 17.04
C VAL A 176 -6.01 -44.53 16.82
N GLN A 177 -5.95 -44.12 15.56
CA GLN A 177 -5.90 -42.71 15.16
C GLN A 177 -7.26 -42.28 14.62
N PHE A 178 -7.75 -41.14 15.10
CA PHE A 178 -8.88 -40.42 14.52
C PHE A 178 -8.36 -39.26 13.66
N GLY A 179 -8.73 -39.25 12.39
CA GLY A 179 -8.25 -38.30 11.39
C GLY A 179 -7.00 -38.76 10.60
N SER A 180 -6.49 -37.93 9.69
CA SER A 180 -6.99 -36.59 9.37
C SER A 180 -8.29 -36.60 8.57
N ALA A 181 -9.02 -35.49 8.60
CA ALA A 181 -10.29 -35.33 7.89
C ALA A 181 -10.13 -34.40 6.69
N GLU A 182 -10.53 -34.86 5.50
CA GLU A 182 -10.58 -34.04 4.28
C GLU A 182 -11.63 -32.92 4.39
N SER A 183 -11.42 -31.82 3.67
CA SER A 183 -12.33 -30.65 3.69
C SER A 183 -13.76 -30.94 3.22
N THR A 184 -13.98 -32.05 2.52
CA THR A 184 -15.29 -32.54 2.11
C THR A 184 -16.04 -33.27 3.24
N VAL A 185 -15.35 -33.66 4.31
CA VAL A 185 -15.95 -34.34 5.46
C VAL A 185 -16.84 -33.36 6.22
N ALA A 186 -18.13 -33.67 6.32
CA ALA A 186 -19.08 -32.84 7.06
C ALA A 186 -18.79 -32.84 8.57
N ALA A 187 -19.01 -31.70 9.22
CA ALA A 187 -18.90 -31.56 10.67
C ALA A 187 -19.89 -32.47 11.43
N GLY A 188 -19.61 -32.70 12.70
CA GLY A 188 -20.41 -33.48 13.64
C GLY A 188 -19.76 -34.80 14.05
N SER A 189 -20.51 -35.57 14.84
CA SER A 189 -20.04 -36.81 15.45
C SER A 189 -19.69 -37.88 14.42
N LYS A 190 -18.57 -38.57 14.64
CA LYS A 190 -18.09 -39.68 13.83
C LYS A 190 -17.91 -40.89 14.73
N VAL A 191 -18.44 -42.02 14.28
CA VAL A 191 -18.41 -43.26 15.05
C VAL A 191 -17.87 -44.38 14.17
N ALA A 192 -16.96 -45.17 14.71
CA ALA A 192 -16.49 -46.40 14.11
C ALA A 192 -16.42 -47.52 15.14
N THR A 193 -16.60 -48.74 14.67
CA THR A 193 -16.40 -49.95 15.46
C THR A 193 -15.13 -50.62 14.99
N LEU A 194 -14.17 -50.80 15.89
CA LEU A 194 -13.04 -51.70 15.70
C LEU A 194 -13.54 -53.12 15.94
N ASN A 195 -13.47 -53.96 14.91
CA ASN A 195 -13.77 -55.37 15.01
C ASN A 195 -12.46 -56.15 15.07
N LEU A 196 -12.40 -57.10 16.00
CA LEU A 196 -11.35 -58.09 16.08
C LEU A 196 -11.96 -59.47 15.86
N ALA A 197 -11.55 -60.15 14.80
CA ALA A 197 -11.81 -61.57 14.59
C ALA A 197 -10.61 -62.40 15.07
N TYR A 198 -10.87 -63.53 15.75
CA TYR A 198 -9.82 -64.43 16.25
C TYR A 198 -10.30 -65.87 16.33
N THR A 199 -9.37 -66.82 16.29
CA THR A 199 -9.60 -68.24 16.54
C THR A 199 -9.34 -68.53 18.03
N PRO A 200 -10.34 -68.98 18.80
CA PRO A 200 -10.25 -69.04 20.27
C PRO A 200 -9.49 -70.25 20.85
N TYR A 201 -9.25 -71.27 20.04
CA TYR A 201 -8.46 -72.47 20.36
C TYR A 201 -8.21 -73.23 19.04
N SER A 202 -7.25 -74.16 19.01
CA SER A 202 -6.91 -74.90 17.79
C SER A 202 -8.12 -75.67 17.22
N GLY A 203 -8.46 -75.40 15.95
CA GLY A 203 -9.62 -75.99 15.28
C GLY A 203 -10.98 -75.37 15.64
N GLY A 204 -11.00 -74.35 16.51
CA GLY A 204 -12.22 -73.63 16.89
C GLY A 204 -12.74 -72.70 15.78
N THR A 205 -14.03 -72.40 15.83
CA THR A 205 -14.65 -71.41 14.93
C THR A 205 -14.28 -69.99 15.32
N THR A 206 -14.09 -69.11 14.32
CA THR A 206 -13.79 -67.68 14.53
C THR A 206 -14.81 -67.01 15.47
N ARG A 207 -14.31 -66.24 16.42
CA ARG A 207 -15.08 -65.37 17.32
C ARG A 207 -14.74 -63.91 17.04
N THR A 208 -15.62 -63.02 17.46
CA THR A 208 -15.43 -61.57 17.32
C THR A 208 -15.54 -60.86 18.65
N THR A 209 -14.72 -59.83 18.85
CA THR A 209 -14.88 -58.84 19.93
C THR A 209 -14.76 -57.45 19.32
N THR A 210 -15.36 -56.43 19.95
CA THR A 210 -15.45 -55.10 19.36
C THR A 210 -15.18 -53.99 20.38
N ALA A 211 -14.70 -52.86 19.87
CA ALA A 211 -14.63 -51.60 20.60
C ALA A 211 -15.23 -50.48 19.75
N THR A 212 -15.91 -49.52 20.38
CA THR A 212 -16.49 -48.36 19.69
C THR A 212 -15.66 -47.11 19.94
N PHE A 213 -15.34 -46.39 18.88
CA PHE A 213 -14.63 -45.11 18.93
C PHE A 213 -15.53 -43.99 18.44
N ASN A 214 -15.56 -42.89 19.20
CA ASN A 214 -16.28 -41.68 18.86
C ASN A 214 -15.29 -40.51 18.72
N GLY A 215 -15.47 -39.67 17.71
CA GLY A 215 -14.71 -38.45 17.53
C GLY A 215 -15.59 -37.32 17.00
N GLN A 216 -15.15 -36.07 17.15
CA GLN A 216 -15.85 -34.91 16.60
C GLN A 216 -15.03 -34.27 15.48
N VAL A 217 -15.69 -33.98 14.36
CA VAL A 217 -15.13 -33.14 13.29
C VAL A 217 -15.83 -31.80 13.31
N ALA A 218 -15.09 -30.69 13.25
CA ALA A 218 -15.62 -29.36 13.00
C ALA A 218 -15.19 -28.84 11.63
N THR A 219 -16.01 -27.94 11.06
CA THR A 219 -15.68 -27.28 9.79
C THR A 219 -14.56 -26.28 10.01
N ALA A 220 -13.46 -26.46 9.30
CA ALA A 220 -12.37 -25.52 9.21
C ALA A 220 -12.84 -24.22 8.55
N GLN A 221 -12.52 -23.08 9.16
CA GLN A 221 -12.98 -21.78 8.69
C GLN A 221 -11.82 -20.96 8.13
N SER A 222 -12.11 -20.15 7.12
CA SER A 222 -11.09 -19.29 6.48
C SER A 222 -11.07 -17.89 7.10
N ALA A 223 -9.90 -17.27 7.03
CA ALA A 223 -9.77 -15.82 7.12
C ALA A 223 -10.06 -15.23 5.73
N ILE A 224 -10.71 -14.07 5.69
CA ILE A 224 -11.10 -13.37 4.46
C ILE A 224 -10.79 -11.90 4.68
N PHE A 225 -10.13 -11.25 3.73
CA PHE A 225 -9.75 -9.85 3.87
C PHE A 225 -10.53 -8.94 2.93
N ASP A 226 -11.25 -7.99 3.51
CA ASP A 226 -11.84 -6.88 2.79
C ASP A 226 -10.92 -5.65 2.85
N LEU A 227 -10.77 -4.97 1.71
CA LEU A 227 -9.98 -3.76 1.59
C LEU A 227 -10.87 -2.52 1.61
N SER A 228 -10.54 -1.57 2.48
CA SER A 228 -11.03 -0.19 2.39
C SER A 228 -9.85 0.78 2.26
N ILE A 229 -10.07 1.87 1.52
CA ILE A 229 -9.04 2.87 1.24
C ILE A 229 -9.56 4.21 1.70
N THR A 230 -8.76 4.92 2.49
CA THR A 230 -9.05 6.28 2.95
C THR A 230 -7.91 7.22 2.59
N ASP A 231 -8.22 8.49 2.39
CA ASP A 231 -7.25 9.51 1.99
C ASP A 231 -7.36 10.73 2.90
N THR A 232 -6.22 11.39 3.14
CA THR A 232 -6.15 12.59 3.98
C THR A 232 -5.12 13.57 3.44
N GLY A 233 -5.36 14.87 3.63
CA GLY A 233 -4.38 15.92 3.34
C GLY A 233 -4.20 16.27 1.84
N PHE A 234 -5.08 15.79 0.96
CA PHE A 234 -5.10 16.17 -0.46
C PHE A 234 -5.90 17.47 -0.69
N ALA A 235 -5.51 18.27 -1.67
CA ALA A 235 -6.23 19.51 -2.03
C ALA A 235 -7.52 19.24 -2.85
N GLY A 236 -7.64 18.04 -3.41
CA GLY A 236 -8.82 17.55 -4.11
C GLY A 236 -8.49 16.32 -4.96
N GLY A 237 -9.48 15.86 -5.74
CA GLY A 237 -9.39 14.61 -6.50
C GLY A 237 -9.88 13.41 -5.69
N ASN A 238 -9.94 12.24 -6.33
CA ASN A 238 -10.37 10.97 -5.72
C ASN A 238 -9.48 9.79 -6.12
N GLY A 239 -8.27 10.07 -6.58
CA GLY A 239 -7.28 9.06 -6.95
C GLY A 239 -7.56 8.30 -8.26
N ARG A 240 -8.63 8.62 -9.00
CA ARG A 240 -8.93 8.02 -10.31
C ARG A 240 -8.15 8.72 -11.42
N SER A 241 -7.89 8.05 -12.53
CA SER A 241 -7.18 8.64 -13.68
C SER A 241 -7.84 9.91 -14.22
N SER A 242 -9.17 10.00 -14.19
CA SER A 242 -9.93 11.19 -14.60
C SER A 242 -9.86 12.34 -13.60
N THR A 243 -9.62 12.02 -12.33
CA THR A 243 -9.64 12.96 -11.20
C THR A 243 -8.54 12.61 -10.19
N PRO A 244 -7.25 12.74 -10.58
CA PRO A 244 -6.12 12.39 -9.72
C PRO A 244 -6.12 13.21 -8.42
N TYR A 245 -5.55 12.66 -7.35
CA TYR A 245 -5.30 13.44 -6.15
C TYR A 245 -4.33 14.60 -6.42
N ALA A 246 -4.66 15.79 -5.93
CA ALA A 246 -3.83 16.98 -6.06
C ALA A 246 -3.04 17.24 -4.78
N ILE A 247 -1.71 17.31 -4.91
CA ILE A 247 -0.79 17.48 -3.79
C ILE A 247 0.10 18.70 -4.06
N GLN A 248 0.19 19.61 -3.10
CA GLN A 248 1.13 20.73 -3.24
C GLN A 248 2.57 20.24 -3.06
N LYS A 249 3.50 20.77 -3.86
CA LYS A 249 4.94 20.53 -3.71
C LYS A 249 5.39 20.77 -2.26
N ASP A 250 6.29 19.93 -1.77
CA ASP A 250 6.89 19.97 -0.43
C ASP A 250 5.90 19.78 0.75
N ARG A 251 4.65 19.37 0.47
CA ARG A 251 3.66 19.02 1.48
C ARG A 251 3.94 17.63 2.06
N THR A 252 3.88 17.50 3.38
CA THR A 252 4.18 16.26 4.12
C THR A 252 2.98 15.63 4.82
N SER A 253 1.80 16.27 4.80
CA SER A 253 0.60 15.83 5.52
C SER A 253 -0.35 14.94 4.70
N SER A 254 -0.08 14.73 3.42
CA SER A 254 -0.93 13.92 2.54
C SER A 254 -0.61 12.44 2.73
N LYS A 255 -1.62 11.56 2.85
CA LYS A 255 -1.42 10.11 2.89
C LYS A 255 -2.64 9.33 2.43
N ILE A 256 -2.41 8.16 1.87
CA ILE A 256 -3.42 7.14 1.56
C ILE A 256 -3.26 6.00 2.56
N THR A 257 -4.35 5.57 3.18
CA THR A 257 -4.36 4.46 4.14
C THR A 257 -5.19 3.32 3.57
N PHE A 258 -4.53 2.18 3.35
CA PHE A 258 -5.16 0.90 3.01
C PHE A 258 -5.46 0.19 4.32
N ILE A 259 -6.71 -0.24 4.51
CA ILE A 259 -7.17 -0.90 5.73
C ILE A 259 -7.69 -2.28 5.30
N PHE A 260 -6.95 -3.31 5.67
CA PHE A 260 -7.28 -4.70 5.45
C PHE A 260 -7.99 -5.24 6.69
N THR A 261 -9.28 -5.57 6.56
CA THR A 261 -10.08 -6.09 7.67
C THR A 261 -10.32 -7.57 7.48
N ASN A 262 -9.98 -8.39 8.47
CA ASN A 262 -10.34 -9.81 8.43
C ASN A 262 -11.83 -9.98 8.73
N THR A 263 -12.64 -10.15 7.70
CA THR A 263 -14.09 -10.42 7.78
C THR A 263 -14.42 -11.91 7.76
N GLY A 264 -13.41 -12.77 7.63
CA GLY A 264 -13.54 -14.21 7.76
C GLY A 264 -13.91 -14.66 9.17
N ASN A 265 -14.20 -15.96 9.30
CA ASN A 265 -14.60 -16.52 10.59
C ASN A 265 -13.44 -17.14 11.38
N SER A 266 -12.25 -17.20 10.79
CA SER A 266 -11.01 -17.62 11.46
C SER A 266 -9.98 -16.49 11.54
N ALA A 267 -9.05 -16.59 12.48
CA ALA A 267 -7.92 -15.66 12.57
C ALA A 267 -6.91 -15.94 11.45
N ALA A 268 -6.39 -14.89 10.84
CA ALA A 268 -5.26 -14.98 9.92
C ALA A 268 -3.98 -15.01 10.75
N SER A 269 -3.42 -16.20 10.96
CA SER A 269 -2.17 -16.40 11.69
C SER A 269 -0.98 -16.33 10.75
N ASN A 270 0.20 -15.96 11.27
CA ASN A 270 1.41 -15.79 10.45
C ASN A 270 1.19 -14.85 9.25
N ALA A 271 0.29 -13.88 9.40
CA ALA A 271 -0.08 -12.95 8.35
C ALA A 271 1.06 -11.96 8.09
N TRP A 272 1.35 -11.69 6.82
CA TRP A 272 2.27 -10.66 6.38
C TRP A 272 1.92 -10.16 4.98
N LEU A 273 2.38 -8.96 4.64
CA LEU A 273 2.16 -8.34 3.34
C LEU A 273 3.49 -8.00 2.67
N ASP A 274 3.70 -8.49 1.46
CA ASP A 274 4.82 -8.07 0.62
C ASP A 274 4.50 -6.71 -0.01
N VAL A 275 5.25 -5.68 0.39
CA VAL A 275 5.09 -4.30 -0.12
C VAL A 275 6.27 -3.86 -1.00
N ALA A 276 7.13 -4.80 -1.44
CA ALA A 276 8.39 -4.51 -2.11
C ALA A 276 8.25 -3.74 -3.43
N THR A 277 7.12 -3.84 -4.13
CA THR A 277 6.93 -3.23 -5.46
C THR A 277 6.18 -1.89 -5.41
N THR A 278 6.55 -0.99 -4.50
CA THR A 278 5.93 0.33 -4.45
C THR A 278 6.67 1.32 -5.37
N SER A 279 5.94 2.17 -6.10
CA SER A 279 6.55 3.20 -6.95
C SER A 279 7.46 4.15 -6.15
N SER A 280 8.58 4.57 -6.75
CA SER A 280 9.67 5.33 -6.10
C SER A 280 9.28 6.72 -5.57
N GLY A 281 8.09 7.21 -5.89
CA GLY A 281 7.57 8.50 -5.44
C GLY A 281 6.77 8.44 -4.13
N TRP A 282 6.79 7.29 -3.44
CA TRP A 282 6.01 7.05 -2.23
C TRP A 282 6.84 6.33 -1.18
N SER A 283 6.65 6.72 0.09
CA SER A 283 7.12 6.01 1.27
C SER A 283 5.99 5.17 1.83
N ILE A 284 6.30 3.93 2.23
CA ILE A 284 5.32 3.00 2.82
C ILE A 284 5.61 2.76 4.29
N THR A 285 4.56 2.83 5.10
CA THR A 285 4.54 2.33 6.48
C THR A 285 3.57 1.16 6.54
N ASN A 286 4.04 -0.04 6.89
CA ASN A 286 3.23 -1.26 6.88
C ASN A 286 3.14 -1.83 8.31
N ASN A 287 1.92 -1.99 8.84
CA ASN A 287 1.68 -2.70 10.09
C ASN A 287 1.04 -4.09 9.90
N CYS A 288 0.77 -4.51 8.66
CA CYS A 288 0.24 -5.83 8.31
C CYS A 288 1.27 -6.96 8.40
N GLY A 289 2.40 -6.75 9.08
CA GLY A 289 3.49 -7.72 9.22
C GLY A 289 4.40 -7.80 7.99
N THR A 290 5.56 -8.43 8.20
CA THR A 290 6.57 -8.72 7.17
C THR A 290 6.96 -10.20 7.23
N ASN A 291 7.63 -10.72 6.21
CA ASN A 291 8.05 -12.13 6.22
C ASN A 291 8.95 -12.51 7.42
N HIS A 292 9.65 -11.53 8.01
CA HIS A 292 10.49 -11.72 9.20
C HIS A 292 9.80 -11.36 10.53
N SER A 293 8.67 -10.67 10.49
CA SER A 293 7.87 -10.26 11.65
C SER A 293 6.40 -10.38 11.30
N LYS A 294 5.91 -11.62 11.35
CA LYS A 294 4.54 -11.99 11.01
C LYS A 294 3.61 -11.67 12.17
N ILE A 295 2.35 -11.35 11.85
CA ILE A 295 1.35 -10.96 12.83
C ILE A 295 0.16 -11.94 12.82
N THR A 296 -0.74 -11.76 13.79
CA THR A 296 -2.06 -12.39 13.77
C THR A 296 -3.12 -11.32 13.60
N VAL A 297 -3.97 -11.45 12.58
CA VAL A 297 -5.14 -10.59 12.40
C VAL A 297 -6.39 -11.39 12.76
N ASN A 298 -6.90 -11.13 13.97
CA ASN A 298 -8.11 -11.78 14.46
C ASN A 298 -9.34 -11.40 13.64
N LYS A 299 -10.40 -12.19 13.75
CA LYS A 299 -11.71 -11.86 13.19
C LYS A 299 -12.13 -10.43 13.58
N ASN A 300 -12.65 -9.68 12.60
CA ASN A 300 -13.06 -8.29 12.69
C ASN A 300 -11.95 -7.31 13.12
N SER A 301 -10.69 -7.74 13.15
CA SER A 301 -9.55 -6.86 13.37
C SER A 301 -8.98 -6.41 12.03
N ASN A 302 -8.24 -5.31 12.07
CA ASN A 302 -7.62 -4.76 10.89
C ASN A 302 -6.10 -4.70 11.03
N CYS A 303 -5.45 -4.63 9.88
CA CYS A 303 -4.12 -4.08 9.73
C CYS A 303 -4.17 -3.03 8.61
N THR A 304 -3.23 -2.10 8.63
CA THR A 304 -3.15 -0.96 7.74
C THR A 304 -1.77 -0.79 7.11
N VAL A 305 -1.80 -0.24 5.91
CA VAL A 305 -0.62 0.24 5.19
C VAL A 305 -0.85 1.71 4.85
N GLU A 306 0.09 2.57 5.22
CA GLU A 306 0.06 3.98 4.87
C GLU A 306 1.06 4.25 3.74
N ALA A 307 0.58 4.87 2.67
CA ALA A 307 1.40 5.38 1.58
C ALA A 307 1.46 6.90 1.66
N ILE A 308 2.68 7.42 1.79
CA ILE A 308 2.97 8.84 1.95
C ILE A 308 3.72 9.33 0.69
N PRO A 309 3.19 10.31 -0.07
CA PRO A 309 3.82 10.77 -1.29
C PRO A 309 5.07 11.60 -1.00
N ILE A 310 6.10 11.41 -1.81
CA ILE A 310 7.30 12.25 -1.85
C ILE A 310 7.04 13.39 -2.86
N THR A 311 7.00 14.62 -2.38
CA THR A 311 6.44 15.78 -3.12
C THR A 311 7.50 16.81 -3.55
N THR A 312 8.76 16.39 -3.69
CA THR A 312 9.90 17.29 -3.98
C THR A 312 9.94 17.81 -5.42
N THR A 313 9.26 17.15 -6.34
CA THR A 313 9.20 17.51 -7.77
C THR A 313 7.75 17.58 -8.25
N THR A 314 7.45 18.57 -9.11
CA THR A 314 6.12 18.71 -9.73
C THR A 314 5.93 17.72 -10.89
N GLY A 315 4.69 17.28 -11.10
CA GLY A 315 4.33 16.35 -12.18
C GLY A 315 3.45 15.20 -11.69
N SER A 316 3.28 14.18 -12.53
CA SER A 316 2.56 12.96 -12.15
C SER A 316 3.35 12.20 -11.08
N ASN A 317 2.66 11.73 -10.04
CA ASN A 317 3.24 10.93 -8.96
C ASN A 317 2.32 9.76 -8.60
N ASN A 318 2.02 8.89 -9.56
CA ASN A 318 1.07 7.80 -9.36
C ASN A 318 1.64 6.74 -8.39
N LEU A 319 0.79 6.28 -7.47
CA LEU A 319 1.07 5.14 -6.61
C LEU A 319 0.65 3.88 -7.37
N VAL A 320 1.62 3.03 -7.72
CA VAL A 320 1.35 1.72 -8.31
C VAL A 320 1.73 0.69 -7.26
N ILE A 321 0.81 -0.22 -6.95
CA ILE A 321 1.01 -1.31 -5.99
C ILE A 321 0.77 -2.65 -6.68
N ASN A 322 1.61 -3.62 -6.32
CA ASN A 322 1.48 -5.03 -6.66
C ASN A 322 1.88 -5.85 -5.42
N TRP A 323 1.04 -5.79 -4.41
CA TRP A 323 1.31 -6.40 -3.11
C TRP A 323 0.76 -7.81 -3.05
N VAL A 324 1.39 -8.66 -2.25
CA VAL A 324 0.94 -10.04 -2.02
C VAL A 324 0.74 -10.25 -0.54
N GLY A 325 -0.49 -10.53 -0.13
CA GLY A 325 -0.83 -10.91 1.24
C GLY A 325 -0.63 -12.40 1.42
N HIS A 326 -0.06 -12.80 2.55
CA HIS A 326 0.16 -14.19 2.92
C HIS A 326 -0.35 -14.42 4.33
N TRP A 327 -1.07 -15.52 4.58
CA TRP A 327 -1.49 -15.91 5.92
C TRP A 327 -1.80 -17.41 5.99
N ASN A 328 -1.90 -17.93 7.20
CA ASN A 328 -2.44 -19.25 7.49
C ASN A 328 -3.79 -19.06 8.18
N ASP A 329 -4.74 -19.95 7.90
CA ASP A 329 -6.00 -20.02 8.62
C ASP A 329 -6.39 -21.47 8.89
N ALA A 330 -7.51 -21.68 9.58
CA ALA A 330 -7.94 -23.01 9.99
C ALA A 330 -8.23 -23.93 8.80
N ALA A 331 -8.71 -23.40 7.67
CA ALA A 331 -8.97 -24.15 6.44
C ALA A 331 -7.71 -24.35 5.58
N ASN A 332 -6.76 -23.42 5.64
CA ASN A 332 -5.51 -23.41 4.90
C ASN A 332 -4.31 -23.37 5.87
N PRO A 333 -4.09 -24.43 6.64
CA PRO A 333 -3.04 -24.47 7.66
C PRO A 333 -1.62 -24.40 7.08
N ASN A 334 -1.42 -24.75 5.81
CA ASN A 334 -0.16 -24.62 5.08
C ASN A 334 0.05 -23.23 4.44
N GLY A 335 -0.91 -22.33 4.61
CA GLY A 335 -0.86 -20.97 4.09
C GLY A 335 -1.64 -20.78 2.79
N VAL A 336 -2.05 -19.54 2.58
CA VAL A 336 -2.70 -19.02 1.37
C VAL A 336 -2.10 -17.66 1.03
N SER A 337 -2.19 -17.28 -0.25
CA SER A 337 -1.76 -15.97 -0.73
C SER A 337 -2.85 -15.30 -1.56
N SER A 338 -2.86 -13.96 -1.56
CA SER A 338 -3.77 -13.16 -2.36
C SER A 338 -3.06 -11.92 -2.91
N ASP A 339 -3.21 -11.68 -4.21
CA ASP A 339 -2.60 -10.56 -4.90
C ASP A 339 -3.50 -9.31 -4.84
N LEU A 340 -2.89 -8.15 -4.64
CA LEU A 340 -3.53 -6.84 -4.72
C LEU A 340 -2.76 -5.96 -5.71
N GLN A 341 -3.39 -5.69 -6.85
CA GLN A 341 -2.88 -4.78 -7.87
C GLN A 341 -3.78 -3.57 -8.01
N GLN A 342 -3.21 -2.38 -7.87
CA GLN A 342 -3.95 -1.14 -8.02
C GLN A 342 -3.03 0.01 -8.46
N THR A 343 -3.61 0.99 -9.17
CA THR A 343 -2.95 2.27 -9.44
C THR A 343 -3.83 3.39 -8.89
N ILE A 344 -3.26 4.21 -8.00
CA ILE A 344 -3.87 5.43 -7.50
C ILE A 344 -3.16 6.62 -8.15
N TYR A 345 -3.93 7.45 -8.84
CA TYR A 345 -3.39 8.55 -9.62
C TYR A 345 -3.23 9.80 -8.76
N SER A 346 -2.06 10.44 -8.85
CA SER A 346 -1.81 11.70 -8.16
C SER A 346 -0.94 12.64 -8.97
N THR A 347 -1.01 13.94 -8.67
CA THR A 347 -0.22 14.98 -9.31
C THR A 347 0.29 15.96 -8.27
N VAL A 348 1.59 16.22 -8.31
CA VAL A 348 2.26 17.23 -7.48
C VAL A 348 2.27 18.56 -8.23
N TYR A 349 1.61 19.58 -7.69
CA TYR A 349 1.51 20.92 -8.29
C TYR A 349 2.37 21.94 -7.53
N ALA A 350 2.93 22.92 -8.25
CA ALA A 350 3.69 24.01 -7.64
C ALA A 350 2.80 24.92 -6.78
N PRO A 351 3.30 25.56 -5.70
CA PRO A 351 2.55 26.59 -4.99
C PRO A 351 2.09 27.72 -5.92
N ALA A 352 0.94 28.32 -5.60
CA ALA A 352 0.43 29.46 -6.37
C ALA A 352 1.34 30.68 -6.19
N SER A 353 1.66 31.36 -7.28
CA SER A 353 2.45 32.60 -7.29
C SER A 353 1.94 33.57 -8.36
N ILE A 354 2.06 34.87 -8.10
CA ILE A 354 1.60 35.92 -9.02
C ILE A 354 2.81 36.70 -9.50
N ASN A 355 3.18 36.49 -10.76
CA ASN A 355 4.28 37.19 -11.40
C ASN A 355 3.75 38.45 -12.11
N ILE A 356 4.43 39.57 -11.89
CA ILE A 356 4.09 40.85 -12.50
C ILE A 356 5.11 41.18 -13.60
N THR A 357 4.60 41.44 -14.79
CA THR A 357 5.37 41.99 -15.90
C THR A 357 4.72 43.29 -16.36
N ASN A 358 5.45 44.12 -17.09
CA ASN A 358 4.89 45.34 -17.66
C ASN A 358 5.50 45.62 -19.03
N THR A 359 4.78 46.39 -19.85
CA THR A 359 5.20 46.73 -21.21
C THR A 359 6.05 48.01 -21.28
N LEU A 360 6.60 48.49 -20.17
CA LEU A 360 7.48 49.66 -20.20
C LEU A 360 8.75 49.30 -20.97
N GLN A 361 8.87 49.84 -22.17
CA GLN A 361 10.14 49.86 -22.88
C GLN A 361 10.90 51.10 -22.40
N PHE A 362 12.09 50.87 -21.82
CA PHE A 362 13.06 51.85 -21.34
C PHE A 362 12.87 52.43 -19.92
N LYS A 363 14.02 52.68 -19.28
CA LYS A 363 14.26 53.13 -17.90
C LYS A 363 13.31 54.24 -17.45
N GLN A 364 12.19 53.84 -16.86
CA GLN A 364 11.29 54.59 -15.96
C GLN A 364 10.74 55.94 -16.45
N ASN A 365 11.19 56.58 -17.53
CA ASN A 365 10.74 57.93 -17.90
C ASN A 365 9.57 57.88 -18.91
N MET A 366 8.37 58.14 -18.42
CA MET A 366 7.14 58.23 -19.19
C MET A 366 6.81 59.66 -19.60
N LEU A 367 6.22 59.81 -20.78
CA LEU A 367 5.72 61.09 -21.26
C LEU A 367 4.31 61.37 -20.75
N PRO A 368 3.93 62.63 -20.51
CA PRO A 368 2.51 62.98 -20.39
C PRO A 368 1.71 62.45 -21.58
N GLY A 369 0.54 61.87 -21.33
CA GLY A 369 -0.32 61.25 -22.34
C GLY A 369 0.02 59.79 -22.71
N SER A 370 1.11 59.24 -22.19
CA SER A 370 1.51 57.86 -22.50
C SER A 370 0.75 56.81 -21.69
N LYS A 371 0.71 55.59 -22.23
CA LYS A 371 0.04 54.43 -21.64
C LYS A 371 0.95 53.21 -21.62
N PHE A 372 0.75 52.34 -20.64
CA PHE A 372 1.40 51.03 -20.58
C PHE A 372 0.53 50.02 -19.83
N ASN A 373 0.88 48.74 -19.97
CA ASN A 373 0.15 47.64 -19.34
C ASN A 373 0.98 47.00 -18.22
N ILE A 374 0.32 46.73 -17.09
CA ILE A 374 0.79 45.82 -16.04
C ILE A 374 0.07 44.49 -16.26
N ILE A 375 0.82 43.41 -16.44
CA ILE A 375 0.28 42.08 -16.68
C ILE A 375 0.58 41.23 -15.45
N ALA A 376 -0.47 40.80 -14.76
CA ALA A 376 -0.36 39.83 -13.66
C ALA A 376 -0.63 38.43 -14.19
N THR A 377 0.26 37.49 -13.88
CA THR A 377 0.14 36.08 -14.27
C THR A 377 0.19 35.20 -13.03
N LEU A 378 -0.92 34.50 -12.77
CA LEU A 378 -0.98 33.42 -11.79
C LEU A 378 -0.35 32.16 -12.38
N THR A 379 0.62 31.61 -11.66
CA THR A 379 1.25 30.33 -11.99
C THR A 379 1.21 29.41 -10.78
N GLY A 380 1.15 28.10 -11.01
CA GLY A 380 0.98 27.11 -9.95
C GLY A 380 -0.41 27.17 -9.29
N GLY A 381 -0.52 26.55 -8.12
CA GLY A 381 -1.78 26.38 -7.39
C GLY A 381 -2.64 25.24 -7.95
N TYR A 382 -3.72 24.91 -7.22
CA TYR A 382 -4.68 23.91 -7.64
C TYR A 382 -6.09 24.46 -7.51
N LYS A 383 -6.76 24.65 -8.65
CA LYS A 383 -8.11 25.24 -8.74
C LYS A 383 -8.21 26.53 -7.92
N GLU A 384 -7.24 27.42 -8.13
CA GLU A 384 -7.18 28.69 -7.42
C GLU A 384 -8.44 29.51 -7.73
N PRO A 385 -9.11 30.05 -6.69
CA PRO A 385 -10.27 30.90 -6.87
C PRO A 385 -9.86 32.21 -7.56
N SER A 386 -10.85 32.98 -8.03
CA SER A 386 -10.60 34.33 -8.55
C SER A 386 -10.03 35.24 -7.48
N ARG A 387 -8.87 35.83 -7.76
CA ARG A 387 -8.15 36.75 -6.88
C ARG A 387 -8.07 38.12 -7.55
N SER A 388 -8.40 39.16 -6.79
CA SER A 388 -8.27 40.54 -7.22
C SER A 388 -6.80 41.00 -7.13
N ILE A 389 -6.31 41.68 -8.17
CA ILE A 389 -5.07 42.46 -8.16
C ILE A 389 -5.45 43.93 -8.25
N LYS A 390 -4.94 44.71 -7.31
CA LYS A 390 -5.21 46.14 -7.22
C LYS A 390 -3.92 46.94 -7.34
N ALA A 391 -3.87 47.82 -8.33
CA ALA A 391 -2.86 48.86 -8.47
C ALA A 391 -3.29 50.13 -7.72
N THR A 392 -2.37 50.73 -6.98
CA THR A 392 -2.59 52.00 -6.27
C THR A 392 -1.37 52.89 -6.41
N THR A 393 -1.58 54.20 -6.39
CA THR A 393 -0.50 55.20 -6.40
C THR A 393 -0.96 56.43 -5.62
N SER A 394 0.00 57.23 -5.13
CA SER A 394 -0.28 58.50 -4.45
C SER A 394 -0.37 59.68 -5.42
N LYS A 395 -0.08 59.48 -6.70
CA LYS A 395 -0.04 60.52 -7.73
C LYS A 395 -1.38 60.61 -8.45
N SER A 396 -2.00 61.79 -8.40
CA SER A 396 -3.28 62.01 -9.08
C SER A 396 -3.13 61.98 -10.59
N GLU A 397 -1.93 62.21 -11.13
CA GLU A 397 -1.61 62.21 -12.58
C GLU A 397 -1.63 60.83 -13.24
N ILE A 398 -1.70 59.76 -12.45
CA ILE A 398 -1.69 58.37 -12.90
C ILE A 398 -3.08 57.77 -12.68
N SER A 399 -3.70 57.28 -13.74
CA SER A 399 -5.00 56.61 -13.69
C SER A 399 -4.89 55.16 -14.15
N PHE A 400 -5.83 54.34 -13.70
CA PHE A 400 -5.88 52.91 -13.98
C PHE A 400 -7.20 52.56 -14.65
N ALA A 401 -7.14 51.71 -15.67
CA ALA A 401 -8.30 51.02 -16.23
C ALA A 401 -8.18 49.52 -15.97
N ASN A 402 -9.34 48.85 -15.80
CA ASN A 402 -9.43 47.45 -15.37
C ASN A 402 -8.74 47.19 -14.02
N ASN A 403 -9.01 48.05 -13.03
CA ASN A 403 -8.45 48.01 -11.68
C ASN A 403 -9.59 48.07 -10.65
N ASP A 404 -9.97 47.00 -9.99
CA ASP A 404 -9.23 45.74 -9.83
C ASP A 404 -9.28 44.79 -11.04
N CYS A 405 -8.17 44.09 -11.33
CA CYS A 405 -8.16 42.97 -12.29
C CYS A 405 -8.36 41.64 -11.54
N THR A 406 -8.74 40.54 -12.21
CA THR A 406 -8.79 39.21 -11.56
C THR A 406 -7.96 38.14 -12.26
N VAL A 407 -7.31 37.29 -11.46
CA VAL A 407 -6.59 36.08 -11.91
C VAL A 407 -7.12 34.84 -11.20
N SER A 408 -7.22 33.72 -11.91
CA SER A 408 -7.67 32.42 -11.37
C SER A 408 -7.05 31.27 -12.17
N SER A 409 -7.24 30.02 -11.78
CA SER A 409 -6.79 28.89 -12.61
C SER A 409 -7.48 28.80 -13.98
N SER A 410 -8.69 29.35 -14.15
CA SER A 410 -9.39 29.39 -15.45
C SER A 410 -9.04 30.64 -16.28
N THR A 411 -8.58 31.71 -15.61
CA THR A 411 -8.14 32.97 -16.22
C THR A 411 -6.80 33.38 -15.61
N PRO A 412 -5.68 32.74 -16.00
CA PRO A 412 -4.41 32.89 -15.29
C PRO A 412 -3.74 34.25 -15.49
N THR A 413 -4.16 35.00 -16.51
CA THR A 413 -3.58 36.31 -16.84
C THR A 413 -4.63 37.40 -16.75
N CYS A 414 -4.24 38.55 -16.21
CA CYS A 414 -5.02 39.78 -16.28
C CYS A 414 -4.12 40.95 -16.74
N THR A 415 -4.73 42.06 -17.14
CA THR A 415 -3.99 43.27 -17.52
C THR A 415 -4.64 44.51 -16.93
N ILE A 416 -3.86 45.35 -16.26
CA ILE A 416 -4.24 46.69 -15.80
C ILE A 416 -3.58 47.69 -16.76
N GLU A 417 -4.37 48.53 -17.42
CA GLU A 417 -3.84 49.64 -18.21
C GLU A 417 -3.57 50.81 -17.28
N VAL A 418 -2.36 51.36 -17.37
CA VAL A 418 -1.94 52.57 -16.67
C VAL A 418 -1.84 53.71 -17.66
N SER A 419 -2.48 54.83 -17.37
CA SER A 419 -2.46 56.04 -18.19
C SER A 419 -1.84 57.21 -17.42
N ILE A 420 -0.93 57.93 -18.06
CA ILE A 420 -0.37 59.18 -17.55
C ILE A 420 -1.17 60.33 -18.17
N MET A 421 -1.75 61.22 -17.37
CA MET A 421 -2.52 62.35 -17.89
C MET A 421 -1.67 63.27 -18.78
N ASP A 422 -2.28 63.85 -19.81
CA ASP A 422 -1.61 64.81 -20.71
C ASP A 422 -1.09 66.06 -19.97
N SER A 423 -1.72 66.40 -18.84
CA SER A 423 -1.32 67.52 -17.98
C SER A 423 -0.29 67.16 -16.92
N ALA A 424 0.28 65.94 -16.94
CA ALA A 424 1.17 65.50 -15.89
C ALA A 424 2.48 66.32 -15.87
N ASN A 425 2.86 66.80 -14.69
CA ASN A 425 4.11 67.52 -14.48
C ASN A 425 5.29 66.55 -14.34
N TYR A 426 6.51 67.09 -14.51
CA TYR A 426 7.72 66.34 -14.18
C TYR A 426 7.65 65.82 -12.74
N SER A 427 7.85 64.52 -12.57
CA SER A 427 7.90 63.87 -11.26
C SER A 427 8.80 62.65 -11.31
N ASN A 428 9.61 62.45 -10.29
CA ASN A 428 10.49 61.31 -10.16
C ASN A 428 10.06 60.42 -8.98
N ASN A 429 10.53 59.17 -9.00
CA ASN A 429 10.30 58.18 -7.94
C ASN A 429 8.80 57.91 -7.67
N ASN A 430 7.95 58.02 -8.70
CA ASN A 430 6.56 57.62 -8.56
C ASN A 430 6.51 56.10 -8.42
N THR A 431 5.62 55.61 -7.55
CA THR A 431 5.46 54.17 -7.31
C THR A 431 4.01 53.77 -7.51
N ILE A 432 3.81 52.66 -8.21
CA ILE A 432 2.56 51.94 -8.28
C ILE A 432 2.70 50.70 -7.40
N ASN A 433 1.90 50.61 -6.34
CA ASN A 433 1.87 49.46 -5.45
C ASN A 433 0.80 48.48 -5.91
N LEU A 434 1.13 47.19 -5.89
CA LEU A 434 0.26 46.09 -6.30
C LEU A 434 -0.06 45.23 -5.09
N THR A 435 -1.35 45.05 -4.81
CA THR A 435 -1.82 44.21 -3.72
C THR A 435 -2.77 43.12 -4.20
N SER A 436 -2.77 42.01 -3.47
CA SER A 436 -3.73 40.92 -3.58
C SER A 436 -3.94 40.32 -2.19
N SER A 437 -5.04 39.58 -1.98
CA SER A 437 -5.46 39.14 -0.64
C SER A 437 -4.44 38.24 0.06
N ASP A 438 -4.04 37.14 -0.59
CA ASP A 438 -3.29 36.05 0.09
C ASP A 438 -1.94 35.72 -0.56
N ILE A 439 -1.76 36.10 -1.83
CA ILE A 439 -0.53 35.87 -2.58
C ILE A 439 0.03 37.22 -2.97
N SER A 440 1.14 37.61 -2.36
CA SER A 440 1.78 38.88 -2.70
C SER A 440 2.28 38.85 -4.16
N PRO A 441 1.88 39.83 -5.00
CA PRO A 441 2.44 39.96 -6.34
C PRO A 441 3.96 40.17 -6.30
N ASN A 442 4.70 39.60 -7.26
CA ASN A 442 6.14 39.80 -7.38
C ASN A 442 6.53 40.29 -8.79
N PRO A 443 7.14 41.49 -8.93
CA PRO A 443 7.30 42.50 -7.87
C PRO A 443 5.95 43.06 -7.39
N ASN A 444 5.92 43.53 -6.13
CA ASN A 444 4.73 44.17 -5.52
C ASN A 444 4.66 45.68 -5.79
N SER A 445 5.64 46.24 -6.50
CA SER A 445 5.70 47.66 -6.82
C SER A 445 6.42 47.89 -8.14
N ILE A 446 6.03 48.96 -8.84
CA ILE A 446 6.64 49.41 -10.09
C ILE A 446 7.00 50.89 -9.91
N SER A 447 8.27 51.22 -10.13
CA SER A 447 8.75 52.60 -10.11
C SER A 447 8.75 53.22 -11.50
N LEU A 448 8.34 54.47 -11.58
CA LEU A 448 8.35 55.27 -12.80
C LEU A 448 8.58 56.75 -12.51
N ASN A 449 9.04 57.48 -13.51
CA ASN A 449 9.22 58.92 -13.57
C ASN A 449 8.34 59.44 -14.71
N ILE A 450 7.80 60.64 -14.54
CA ILE A 450 7.11 61.36 -15.60
C ILE A 450 8.03 62.51 -16.02
N SER A 451 8.32 62.63 -17.31
CA SER A 451 9.17 63.69 -17.85
C SER A 451 8.53 64.36 -19.07
N ASN A 452 8.39 65.68 -18.99
CA ASN A 452 7.99 66.55 -20.10
C ASN A 452 9.20 67.15 -20.85
N ARG A 453 10.42 66.67 -20.55
CA ARG A 453 11.66 67.17 -21.14
C ARG A 453 11.86 66.64 -22.56
N ARG A 454 12.29 67.52 -23.46
CA ARG A 454 12.77 67.23 -24.81
C ARG A 454 14.15 67.80 -25.02
N ILE A 455 14.87 67.25 -25.98
CA ILE A 455 16.18 67.76 -26.38
C ILE A 455 16.09 68.41 -27.76
N ILE A 456 16.74 69.56 -27.90
CA ILE A 456 17.07 70.22 -29.16
C ILE A 456 18.59 70.40 -29.22
N PHE A 457 19.19 70.12 -30.37
CA PHE A 457 20.62 70.30 -30.60
C PHE A 457 20.89 70.75 -32.02
N ALA A 458 22.07 71.29 -32.28
CA ALA A 458 22.59 71.51 -33.62
C ALA A 458 23.44 70.33 -34.06
N SER A 459 23.26 69.88 -35.29
CA SER A 459 24.01 68.77 -35.87
C SER A 459 25.53 68.98 -35.77
N ASP A 460 26.28 67.89 -35.78
CA ASP A 460 27.74 67.92 -35.97
C ASP A 460 28.08 67.97 -37.47
N GLY A 461 27.27 67.30 -38.30
CA GLY A 461 27.41 67.34 -39.74
C GLY A 461 26.99 68.68 -40.34
N LYS A 462 27.63 69.05 -41.44
CA LYS A 462 27.26 70.16 -42.32
C LYS A 462 26.91 69.64 -43.71
N TRP A 463 25.91 70.23 -44.33
CA TRP A 463 25.45 69.83 -45.66
C TRP A 463 25.06 71.04 -46.51
N SER A 464 25.14 70.88 -47.82
CA SER A 464 24.54 71.79 -48.79
C SER A 464 23.02 71.85 -48.62
N GLY A 465 22.37 72.80 -49.28
CA GLY A 465 20.91 72.91 -49.37
C GLY A 465 20.20 71.65 -49.90
N ASN A 466 20.91 70.77 -50.61
CA ASN A 466 20.38 69.47 -51.02
C ASN A 466 20.44 68.47 -49.85
N LEU A 467 19.40 68.48 -49.03
CA LEU A 467 19.24 67.58 -47.89
C LEU A 467 18.55 66.26 -48.27
N GLY A 468 18.07 66.12 -49.51
CA GLY A 468 17.16 65.06 -49.94
C GLY A 468 15.71 65.33 -49.51
N GLY A 469 15.32 66.61 -49.50
CA GLY A 469 14.07 67.09 -48.93
C GLY A 469 14.04 66.99 -47.40
N VAL A 470 12.88 67.31 -46.80
CA VAL A 470 12.71 67.27 -45.34
C VAL A 470 12.91 65.86 -44.76
N ASN A 471 12.51 64.82 -45.49
CA ASN A 471 12.74 63.44 -45.06
C ASN A 471 14.23 63.10 -45.00
N GLY A 472 15.03 63.55 -45.97
CA GLY A 472 16.47 63.42 -45.93
C GLY A 472 17.10 64.23 -44.80
N ALA A 473 16.60 65.43 -44.51
CA ALA A 473 17.02 66.23 -43.36
C ALA A 473 16.73 65.53 -42.02
N ASN A 474 15.54 64.92 -41.87
CA ASN A 474 15.19 64.12 -40.69
C ASN A 474 16.11 62.91 -40.53
N ALA A 475 16.42 62.20 -41.63
CA ALA A 475 17.36 61.08 -41.62
C ALA A 475 18.77 61.51 -41.20
N LYS A 476 19.22 62.71 -41.62
CA LYS A 476 20.47 63.31 -41.16
C LYS A 476 20.44 63.59 -39.67
N CYS A 477 19.39 64.22 -39.13
CA CYS A 477 19.22 64.41 -37.68
C CYS A 477 19.21 63.10 -36.89
N GLN A 478 18.59 62.05 -37.43
CA GLN A 478 18.56 60.73 -36.81
C GLN A 478 19.97 60.10 -36.75
N ALA A 479 20.78 60.26 -37.81
CA ALA A 479 22.11 59.65 -37.92
C ALA A 479 23.26 60.50 -37.33
N ASP A 480 23.02 61.79 -37.07
CA ASP A 480 24.04 62.78 -36.73
C ASP A 480 24.87 62.44 -35.49
N SER A 481 26.12 62.89 -35.46
CA SER A 481 27.02 62.57 -34.35
C SER A 481 26.62 63.15 -33.00
N ASN A 482 26.04 64.35 -33.02
CA ASN A 482 25.62 65.08 -31.84
C ASN A 482 24.28 64.62 -31.28
N ASN A 483 23.54 63.79 -32.02
CA ASN A 483 22.31 63.19 -31.53
C ASN A 483 22.61 62.34 -30.27
N PRO A 484 22.09 62.72 -29.09
CA PRO A 484 22.39 62.05 -27.83
C PRO A 484 21.75 60.66 -27.71
N ASP A 485 20.81 60.32 -28.61
CA ASP A 485 19.99 59.12 -28.52
C ASP A 485 19.64 58.57 -29.92
N ARG A 486 20.69 58.34 -30.73
CA ARG A 486 20.63 57.98 -32.18
C ARG A 486 19.67 56.84 -32.53
N LEU A 487 19.32 55.97 -31.59
CA LEU A 487 18.56 54.74 -31.85
C LEU A 487 17.18 54.68 -31.20
N ASN A 488 16.87 55.52 -30.21
CA ASN A 488 15.69 55.29 -29.36
C ASN A 488 14.66 56.44 -29.35
N SER A 489 14.92 57.51 -30.09
CA SER A 489 14.00 58.65 -30.23
C SER A 489 13.83 59.05 -31.69
N LEU A 490 12.64 59.57 -32.04
CA LEU A 490 12.39 60.18 -33.35
C LEU A 490 12.89 61.62 -33.34
N TRP A 491 13.79 61.94 -34.26
CA TRP A 491 14.36 63.27 -34.42
C TRP A 491 13.92 63.89 -35.75
N LYS A 492 13.55 65.17 -35.70
CA LYS A 492 13.20 65.94 -36.91
C LYS A 492 14.08 67.18 -37.04
N ALA A 493 14.41 67.52 -38.27
CA ALA A 493 15.03 68.78 -38.62
C ALA A 493 14.02 69.93 -38.50
N VAL A 494 14.46 71.10 -38.05
CA VAL A 494 13.60 72.30 -37.95
C VAL A 494 13.67 73.08 -39.28
N LEU A 495 12.77 72.77 -40.23
CA LEU A 495 12.72 73.36 -41.58
C LEU A 495 11.27 73.70 -42.02
N PRO A 496 11.01 74.75 -42.85
CA PRO A 496 9.71 75.33 -43.18
C PRO A 496 8.74 74.38 -43.87
N ASP A 497 9.24 73.51 -44.75
CA ASP A 497 8.38 72.66 -45.60
C ASP A 497 7.68 71.54 -44.80
N ASN A 498 8.09 71.30 -43.54
CA ASN A 498 7.42 70.44 -42.56
C ASN A 498 7.96 70.73 -41.16
N VAL A 499 7.75 71.95 -40.66
CA VAL A 499 8.36 72.35 -39.37
C VAL A 499 7.79 71.48 -38.25
N PRO A 500 8.63 70.83 -37.42
CA PRO A 500 8.15 70.23 -36.20
C PRO A 500 7.46 71.31 -35.33
N TYR A 501 6.44 70.91 -34.59
CA TYR A 501 5.81 71.80 -33.61
C TYR A 501 6.48 71.62 -32.26
N ALA A 502 6.79 72.74 -31.59
CA ALA A 502 7.01 72.75 -30.16
C ALA A 502 5.67 72.47 -29.49
N LYS A 503 5.46 71.25 -28.97
CA LYS A 503 4.17 70.87 -28.37
C LYS A 503 4.00 71.57 -27.03
N ALA A 504 2.77 72.01 -26.76
CA ALA A 504 2.41 72.62 -25.47
C ALA A 504 2.88 71.76 -24.29
N LYS A 505 3.39 72.42 -23.24
CA LYS A 505 3.82 71.85 -21.95
C LYS A 505 5.03 70.92 -22.00
N LEU A 506 5.64 70.73 -23.18
CA LEU A 506 6.99 70.19 -23.29
C LEU A 506 8.00 71.33 -23.08
N GLU A 507 9.09 70.98 -22.42
CA GLU A 507 10.22 71.89 -22.27
C GLU A 507 11.43 71.32 -23.02
N TYR A 508 11.97 72.12 -23.94
CA TYR A 508 13.08 71.76 -24.79
C TYR A 508 14.37 72.27 -24.18
N PHE A 509 15.35 71.39 -24.07
CA PHE A 509 16.65 71.68 -23.48
C PHE A 509 17.76 71.41 -24.48
N THR A 510 18.88 72.10 -24.30
CA THR A 510 20.14 71.71 -24.94
C THR A 510 20.58 70.33 -24.44
N LYS A 511 21.56 69.74 -25.13
CA LYS A 511 22.27 68.54 -24.66
C LYS A 511 22.94 68.75 -23.30
N SER A 512 23.43 69.96 -23.00
CA SER A 512 24.03 70.33 -21.70
C SER A 512 22.99 70.53 -20.59
N GLY A 513 21.70 70.63 -20.94
CA GLY A 513 20.61 70.77 -19.99
C GLY A 513 20.18 72.20 -19.67
N ALA A 514 20.57 73.17 -20.50
CA ALA A 514 20.00 74.51 -20.47
C ALA A 514 18.59 74.51 -21.09
N SER A 515 17.61 75.18 -20.46
CA SER A 515 16.25 75.31 -21.00
C SER A 515 16.28 76.26 -22.20
N VAL A 516 15.96 75.76 -23.38
CA VAL A 516 15.94 76.53 -24.64
C VAL A 516 14.57 77.14 -24.86
N LEU A 517 13.52 76.38 -24.58
CA LEU A 517 12.15 76.78 -24.88
C LEU A 517 11.17 76.05 -23.96
N ASN A 518 10.23 76.81 -23.41
CA ASN A 518 9.05 76.29 -22.75
C ASN A 518 7.82 76.95 -23.40
N THR A 519 6.91 76.17 -23.96
CA THR A 519 5.68 76.69 -24.57
C THR A 519 4.45 76.20 -23.83
N ASN A 520 3.51 77.09 -23.56
CA ASN A 520 2.19 76.72 -23.01
C ASN A 520 1.18 76.34 -24.12
N THR A 521 1.55 76.58 -25.38
CA THR A 521 0.75 76.30 -26.58
C THR A 521 1.59 75.52 -27.59
N THR A 522 0.93 74.72 -28.43
CA THR A 522 1.62 74.08 -29.55
C THR A 522 1.94 75.14 -30.59
N THR A 523 3.22 75.40 -30.79
CA THR A 523 3.70 76.51 -31.62
C THR A 523 4.69 75.99 -32.66
N ASN A 524 4.60 76.51 -33.88
CA ASN A 524 5.56 76.18 -34.93
C ASN A 524 6.94 76.69 -34.52
N PHE A 525 8.01 75.88 -34.60
CA PHE A 525 9.36 76.35 -34.23
C PHE A 525 9.80 77.59 -35.03
N ALA A 526 9.30 77.78 -36.26
CA ALA A 526 9.59 78.96 -37.08
C ALA A 526 8.90 80.25 -36.58
N GLU A 527 7.87 80.16 -35.76
CA GLU A 527 7.14 81.30 -35.19
C GLU A 527 7.74 81.80 -33.86
N ILE A 528 8.77 81.11 -33.35
CA ILE A 528 9.36 81.44 -32.05
C ILE A 528 10.37 82.57 -32.23
N GLU A 529 9.99 83.75 -31.76
CA GLU A 529 10.80 84.96 -31.86
C GLU A 529 12.02 84.97 -30.94
N THR A 530 11.91 84.36 -29.74
CA THR A 530 12.96 84.39 -28.73
C THR A 530 13.10 83.04 -28.02
N LEU A 531 14.34 82.57 -27.87
CA LEU A 531 14.71 81.41 -27.05
C LEU A 531 15.14 81.87 -25.64
N ASN A 532 14.96 80.99 -24.65
CA ASN A 532 15.42 81.23 -23.27
C ASN A 532 16.95 81.18 -23.17
N ASN A 533 17.57 80.23 -23.89
CA ASN A 533 19.02 80.04 -24.00
C ASN A 533 19.37 79.64 -25.44
N PRO A 534 20.60 79.92 -25.91
CA PRO A 534 21.02 79.48 -27.24
C PRO A 534 21.08 77.96 -27.32
N ILE A 535 20.89 77.39 -28.51
CA ILE A 535 20.95 75.93 -28.73
C ILE A 535 22.38 75.41 -28.61
N ILE A 536 23.37 76.28 -28.91
CA ILE A 536 24.80 76.05 -28.67
C ILE A 536 25.36 77.19 -27.82
N GLU A 537 26.01 76.86 -26.72
CA GLU A 537 26.80 77.82 -25.94
C GLU A 537 28.11 78.15 -26.69
N MET A 538 28.45 79.44 -26.80
CA MET A 538 29.69 79.87 -27.48
C MET A 538 30.92 79.27 -26.80
N ASP A 539 31.72 78.49 -27.52
CA ASP A 539 33.16 78.56 -27.32
C ASP A 539 33.64 79.83 -28.06
N SER A 540 34.25 80.75 -27.32
CA SER A 540 34.85 82.02 -27.77
C SER A 540 35.77 81.97 -29.00
N LYS A 541 36.00 80.78 -29.58
CA LYS A 541 36.80 80.51 -30.78
C LYS A 541 36.02 80.41 -32.09
N PHE A 542 34.69 80.36 -32.08
CA PHE A 542 33.89 80.22 -33.31
C PHE A 542 33.03 81.46 -33.58
N GLY A 543 33.08 81.98 -34.80
CA GLY A 543 32.13 82.99 -35.30
C GLY A 543 30.70 82.45 -35.40
N ILE A 544 29.78 83.24 -35.95
CA ILE A 544 28.36 82.87 -36.12
C ILE A 544 28.23 81.48 -36.78
N ILE A 545 27.51 80.57 -36.12
CA ILE A 545 27.31 79.19 -36.59
C ILE A 545 26.03 79.15 -37.42
N GLY A 546 26.19 79.18 -38.75
CA GLY A 546 25.06 79.14 -39.69
C GLY A 546 24.37 77.77 -39.73
N ILE A 547 23.05 77.77 -39.58
CA ILE A 547 22.16 76.61 -39.54
C ILE A 547 21.13 76.77 -40.66
N TRP A 548 20.88 75.74 -41.46
CA TRP A 548 19.75 75.76 -42.39
C TRP A 548 18.44 75.78 -41.63
N THR A 549 17.63 76.78 -41.90
CA THR A 549 16.33 77.00 -41.24
C THR A 549 15.23 77.22 -42.24
N GLY A 550 15.49 77.92 -43.35
CA GLY A 550 14.60 78.16 -44.49
C GLY A 550 13.39 79.05 -44.23
N ASN A 551 12.75 79.49 -45.31
CA ASN A 551 11.40 80.06 -45.33
C ASN A 551 10.66 79.63 -46.61
N VAL A 552 9.50 80.22 -46.93
CA VAL A 552 8.72 79.85 -48.13
C VAL A 552 9.39 80.19 -49.47
N SER A 553 10.30 81.17 -49.51
CA SER A 553 11.01 81.63 -50.71
C SER A 553 12.46 81.15 -50.77
N ASP A 554 13.09 80.93 -49.62
CA ASP A 554 14.50 80.60 -49.46
C ASP A 554 14.64 79.25 -48.75
N ASN A 555 14.33 78.17 -49.47
CA ASN A 555 14.37 76.77 -48.97
C ASN A 555 15.18 75.83 -49.86
N CYS A 556 16.10 76.34 -50.70
CA CYS A 556 16.92 75.50 -51.58
C CYS A 556 16.11 74.53 -52.45
N ASN A 557 15.02 75.04 -53.05
CA ASN A 557 14.08 74.27 -53.86
C ASN A 557 13.55 73.05 -53.09
N HIS A 558 12.91 73.33 -51.95
CA HIS A 558 12.42 72.33 -50.99
C HIS A 558 13.51 71.36 -50.51
N TRP A 559 14.71 71.91 -50.28
CA TRP A 559 15.90 71.20 -49.81
C TRP A 559 16.40 70.08 -50.74
N ASN A 560 16.27 70.28 -52.05
CA ASN A 560 16.75 69.37 -53.09
C ASN A 560 17.83 69.99 -53.98
N SER A 561 18.17 71.27 -53.81
CA SER A 561 19.18 71.96 -54.63
C SER A 561 20.47 72.23 -53.88
N ALA A 562 21.60 72.05 -54.57
CA ALA A 562 22.93 72.45 -54.13
C ALA A 562 23.58 73.46 -55.10
N GLU A 563 22.78 74.11 -55.95
CA GLU A 563 23.25 75.09 -56.92
C GLU A 563 23.61 76.42 -56.23
N ASP A 564 24.47 77.23 -56.86
CA ASP A 564 24.93 78.50 -56.32
C ASP A 564 23.97 79.68 -56.57
N ASN A 565 22.98 79.47 -57.45
CA ASN A 565 21.94 80.43 -57.80
C ASN A 565 20.60 80.17 -57.09
N ASP A 566 20.46 79.05 -56.38
CA ASP A 566 19.38 78.79 -55.44
C ASP A 566 19.81 79.24 -54.04
N TYR A 567 18.85 79.72 -53.24
CA TYR A 567 19.12 80.29 -51.93
C TYR A 567 18.30 79.63 -50.82
N GLY A 568 18.91 79.55 -49.64
CA GLY A 568 18.29 79.09 -48.40
C GLY A 568 18.47 80.11 -47.29
N LEU A 569 17.47 80.25 -46.43
CA LEU A 569 17.62 81.02 -45.20
C LEU A 569 18.42 80.22 -44.17
N THR A 570 19.38 80.89 -43.54
CA THR A 570 20.15 80.37 -42.42
C THR A 570 19.85 81.15 -41.14
N GLY A 571 19.83 80.46 -40.01
CA GLY A 571 19.83 81.02 -38.67
C GLY A 571 21.17 80.82 -37.97
N ALA A 572 21.28 81.34 -36.74
CA ALA A 572 22.50 81.28 -35.92
C ALA A 572 22.28 80.56 -34.58
N ALA A 573 22.92 79.39 -34.40
CA ALA A 573 22.70 78.51 -33.23
C ALA A 573 23.07 79.11 -31.87
N ASN A 574 23.92 80.13 -31.88
CA ASN A 574 24.44 80.82 -30.70
C ASN A 574 23.67 82.11 -30.38
N LEU A 575 22.62 82.44 -31.13
CA LEU A 575 21.74 83.58 -30.87
C LEU A 575 20.40 83.12 -30.28
N ILE A 576 19.75 84.01 -29.54
CA ILE A 576 18.46 83.75 -28.88
C ILE A 576 17.30 84.59 -29.43
N THR A 577 17.57 85.64 -30.20
CA THR A 577 16.54 86.44 -30.88
C THR A 577 16.18 85.79 -32.22
N LYS A 578 15.18 86.29 -32.96
CA LYS A 578 14.69 85.75 -34.26
C LYS A 578 15.78 85.35 -35.26
N ARG A 579 16.98 85.93 -35.13
CA ARG A 579 18.20 85.53 -35.85
C ARG A 579 18.62 84.07 -35.63
N TRP A 580 18.16 83.42 -34.57
CA TRP A 580 18.34 81.97 -34.37
C TRP A 580 17.69 81.15 -35.49
N MET A 581 16.58 81.65 -36.07
CA MET A 581 15.91 81.08 -37.24
C MET A 581 16.14 81.86 -38.54
N SER A 582 16.44 83.15 -38.48
CA SER A 582 16.48 84.04 -39.66
C SER A 582 17.59 85.09 -39.56
N ASP A 583 18.82 84.69 -39.86
CA ASP A 583 20.00 85.55 -39.80
C ASP A 583 20.42 86.08 -41.17
N SER A 584 20.61 85.18 -42.13
CA SER A 584 21.11 85.50 -43.47
C SER A 584 20.57 84.57 -44.54
N THR A 585 20.64 84.99 -45.79
CA THR A 585 20.33 84.14 -46.95
C THR A 585 21.64 83.71 -47.60
N ASN A 586 21.82 82.41 -47.79
CA ASN A 586 23.04 81.82 -48.33
C ASN A 586 22.72 80.97 -49.57
N ALA A 587 23.65 80.96 -50.53
CA ALA A 587 23.55 80.08 -51.68
C ALA A 587 23.56 78.60 -51.23
N CYS A 588 22.77 77.76 -51.90
CA CYS A 588 22.51 76.38 -51.49
C CYS A 588 23.71 75.45 -51.67
N ASN A 589 24.75 75.87 -52.39
CA ASN A 589 26.03 75.18 -52.43
C ASN A 589 26.85 75.29 -51.13
N ASN A 590 26.50 76.20 -50.20
CA ASN A 590 27.20 76.36 -48.92
C ASN A 590 26.82 75.26 -47.92
N ASN A 591 27.79 74.86 -47.07
CA ASN A 591 27.56 73.84 -46.06
C ASN A 591 27.19 74.44 -44.69
N HIS A 592 25.96 74.17 -44.24
CA HIS A 592 25.44 74.62 -42.93
C HIS A 592 24.93 73.43 -42.09
N TYR A 593 24.79 73.67 -40.79
CA TYR A 593 24.29 72.71 -39.80
C TYR A 593 22.75 72.61 -39.84
N LEU A 594 22.16 71.71 -39.07
CA LEU A 594 20.71 71.55 -38.87
C LEU A 594 20.35 71.65 -37.38
N TYR A 595 19.23 72.28 -37.06
CA TYR A 595 18.60 72.04 -35.75
C TYR A 595 17.83 70.73 -35.79
N CYS A 596 18.08 69.88 -34.79
CA CYS A 596 17.47 68.59 -34.63
C CYS A 596 16.72 68.53 -33.30
N VAL A 597 15.43 68.22 -33.35
CA VAL A 597 14.55 68.24 -32.18
C VAL A 597 13.86 66.89 -31.95
N GLN A 598 13.84 66.46 -30.69
CA GLN A 598 13.16 65.26 -30.23
C GLN A 598 11.63 65.46 -30.27
N GLN A 599 10.89 64.48 -30.79
CA GLN A 599 9.44 64.58 -31.03
C GLN A 599 8.51 64.25 -29.85
#